data_AF-A0ABD5EEG6-F1
#
_entry.id   AF-A0ABD5EEG6-F1
#
_cell.length_a   1.000
_cell.length_b   1.000
_cell.length_c   1.000
_cell.angle_alpha   90.00
_cell.angle_beta   90.00
_cell.angle_gamma   90.00
#
_symmetry.space_group_name_H-M   'P 1'
#
loop_
_entity.id
_entity.type
_entity.pdbx_description
1 polymer ?
#
loop_
_entity_poly.entity_id
_entity_poly.type
_entity_poly.pdbx_seq_one_letter_code
_entity_poly.pdbx_strand_id
1 'polypeptide(L)' 'TTSYCNYKGTAAYWSVVAGGTVIADVAWSYPDTPPESLPIQGFLSFDATRADVLAELPSSGTSATCGCEL' A
#
# COMPACT_ATOMS: atom_id res chain seq x y z
N THR A 1 1.51 -11.43 11.94
CA THR A 1 2.50 -12.24 11.19
C THR A 1 3.57 -11.34 10.58
N THR A 2 4.75 -11.85 10.25
CA THR A 2 5.79 -11.12 9.48
C THR A 2 6.42 -12.04 8.45
N SER A 3 6.78 -11.51 7.28
CA SER A 3 7.52 -12.24 6.24
C SER A 3 8.64 -11.38 5.68
N TYR A 4 9.68 -12.00 5.13
CA TYR A 4 10.81 -11.28 4.54
C TYR A 4 10.90 -11.54 3.04
N CYS A 5 11.11 -10.48 2.27
CA CYS A 5 11.34 -10.51 0.83
C CYS A 5 12.65 -9.78 0.51
N ASN A 6 13.52 -10.40 -0.28
CA ASN A 6 14.82 -9.81 -0.66
C ASN A 6 14.70 -8.43 -1.35
N TYR A 7 13.59 -8.17 -2.04
CA TYR A 7 13.40 -6.94 -2.82
C TYR A 7 12.54 -5.89 -2.12
N LYS A 8 11.73 -6.29 -1.13
CA LYS A 8 10.72 -5.42 -0.50
C LYS A 8 10.99 -5.20 0.99
N GLY A 9 11.89 -5.97 1.59
CA GLY A 9 12.16 -5.94 3.02
C GLY A 9 11.17 -6.81 3.81
N THR A 10 10.93 -6.41 5.06
CA THR A 10 10.06 -7.15 5.98
C THR A 10 8.63 -6.64 5.89
N ALA A 11 7.67 -7.52 5.67
CA ALA A 11 6.26 -7.20 5.71
C ALA A 11 5.73 -7.27 7.15
N ALA A 12 5.00 -6.24 7.56
CA ALA A 12 4.15 -6.25 8.74
C ALA A 12 2.70 -6.55 8.31
N TYR A 13 1.96 -7.34 9.10
CA TYR A 13 0.59 -7.76 8.77
C TYR A 13 -0.43 -7.25 9.80
N TRP A 14 -1.63 -6.94 9.31
CA TRP A 14 -2.79 -6.52 10.09
C TRP A 14 -3.99 -7.42 9.85
N SER A 15 -4.81 -7.57 10.89
CA SER A 15 -6.09 -8.27 10.83
C SER A 15 -7.23 -7.26 10.94
N VAL A 16 -8.31 -7.47 10.19
CA VAL A 16 -9.52 -6.64 10.28
C VAL A 16 -10.48 -7.26 11.28
N VAL A 17 -11.06 -6.42 12.14
CA VAL A 17 -12.12 -6.81 13.07
C VAL A 17 -13.39 -6.06 12.68
N ALA A 18 -14.41 -6.78 12.22
CA ALA A 18 -15.66 -6.20 11.77
C ALA A 18 -16.84 -7.10 12.16
N GLY A 19 -17.85 -6.53 12.82
CA GLY A 19 -19.09 -7.25 13.15
C GLY A 19 -18.89 -8.51 14.01
N GLY A 20 -17.86 -8.55 14.85
CA GLY A 20 -17.52 -9.74 15.66
C GLY A 20 -16.69 -10.80 14.93
N THR A 21 -16.41 -10.61 13.64
CA THR A 21 -15.55 -11.48 12.83
C THR A 21 -14.14 -10.90 12.77
N VAL A 22 -13.13 -11.77 12.88
CA VAL A 22 -11.72 -11.43 12.68
C VAL A 22 -11.25 -12.04 11.36
N ILE A 23 -10.84 -11.20 10.41
CA ILE A 23 -10.19 -11.63 9.17
C ILE A 23 -8.69 -11.47 9.38
N ALA A 24 -8.02 -12.58 9.67
CA ALA A 24 -6.61 -12.58 10.02
C ALA A 24 -5.71 -12.26 8.81
N ASP A 25 -4.65 -11.48 9.05
CA ASP A 25 -3.57 -11.18 8.11
C ASP A 25 -4.05 -10.74 6.70
N VAL A 26 -5.17 -9.99 6.65
CA VAL A 26 -5.81 -9.57 5.39
C VAL A 26 -5.07 -8.44 4.67
N ALA A 27 -4.26 -7.68 5.41
CA ALA A 27 -3.49 -6.57 4.88
C ALA A 27 -2.04 -6.59 5.36
N TRP A 28 -1.13 -6.05 4.56
CA TRP A 28 0.28 -5.90 4.91
C TRP A 28 0.89 -4.64 4.32
N SER A 29 2.03 -4.22 4.86
CA SER A 29 2.85 -3.12 4.35
C SER A 29 4.32 -3.38 4.62
N TYR A 30 5.17 -2.66 3.91
CA TYR A 30 6.62 -2.69 4.07
C TYR A 30 7.07 -1.37 4.70
N PRO A 31 7.30 -1.31 6.03
CA PRO A 31 7.69 -0.07 6.70
C PRO A 31 9.12 0.36 6.34
N ASP A 32 10.01 -0.59 6.06
CA ASP A 32 11.42 -0.35 5.75
C ASP A 32 11.80 -1.08 4.46
N THR A 33 11.64 -0.41 3.31
CA THR A 33 11.95 -0.97 1.99
C THR A 33 13.37 -0.65 1.55
N PRO A 34 14.04 -1.55 0.81
CA PRO A 34 15.24 -1.22 0.05
C PRO A 34 15.03 -0.08 -0.98
N PRO A 35 16.09 0.62 -1.44
CA PRO A 35 16.01 1.74 -2.38
C PRO A 35 15.19 1.46 -3.65
N GLU A 36 15.26 0.24 -4.18
CA GLU A 36 14.54 -0.19 -5.37
C GLU A 36 13.02 -0.29 -5.18
N SER A 37 12.55 -0.36 -3.93
CA SER A 37 11.14 -0.51 -3.56
C SER A 37 10.59 0.68 -2.76
N LEU A 38 11.35 1.79 -2.65
CA LEU A 38 10.88 3.01 -1.96
C LEU A 38 9.48 3.50 -2.41
N PRO A 39 9.08 3.40 -3.69
CA PRO A 39 7.75 3.84 -4.11
C PRO A 39 6.59 3.12 -3.41
N ILE A 40 6.80 1.94 -2.81
CA ILE A 40 5.78 1.18 -2.07
C ILE A 40 5.95 1.24 -0.55
N GLN A 41 6.94 1.97 -0.03
CA GLN A 41 7.20 2.05 1.40
C GLN A 41 5.99 2.64 2.15
N GLY A 42 5.55 1.94 3.19
CA GLY A 42 4.41 2.36 4.01
C GLY A 42 3.04 2.24 3.35
N PHE A 43 2.95 1.85 2.06
CA PHE A 43 1.68 1.58 1.41
C PHE A 43 1.08 0.24 1.86
N LEU A 44 -0.25 0.18 1.93
CA LEU A 44 -0.98 -1.03 2.26
C LEU A 44 -1.24 -1.88 1.01
N SER A 45 -1.14 -3.19 1.18
CA SER A 45 -1.57 -4.21 0.22
C SER A 45 -2.58 -5.13 0.91
N PHE A 46 -3.43 -5.79 0.11
CA PHE A 46 -4.54 -6.60 0.61
C PHE A 46 -4.60 -7.95 -0.11
N ASP A 47 -5.08 -8.98 0.60
CA ASP A 47 -5.35 -10.30 0.04
C ASP A 47 -6.63 -10.24 -0.80
N ALA A 48 -6.48 -10.29 -2.12
CA ALA A 48 -7.60 -10.23 -3.07
C ALA A 48 -8.57 -11.43 -2.98
N THR A 49 -8.19 -12.52 -2.30
CA THR A 49 -9.11 -13.64 -2.04
C THR A 49 -10.01 -13.39 -0.82
N ARG A 50 -9.69 -12.38 -0.02
CA ARG A 50 -10.36 -12.05 1.26
C ARG A 50 -10.94 -10.65 1.31
N ALA A 51 -10.49 -9.75 0.43
CA ALA A 51 -10.91 -8.36 0.42
C ALA A 51 -11.02 -7.81 -1.02
N ASP A 52 -12.13 -7.13 -1.29
CA ASP A 52 -12.27 -6.23 -2.43
C ASP A 52 -11.82 -4.81 -2.01
N VAL A 53 -10.94 -4.21 -2.80
CA VAL A 53 -10.35 -2.91 -2.50
C VAL A 53 -10.79 -1.91 -3.57
N LEU A 54 -11.52 -0.88 -3.14
CA LEU A 54 -11.77 0.31 -3.94
C LEU A 54 -10.87 1.44 -3.43
N ALA A 55 -10.04 1.97 -4.32
CA ALA A 55 -9.19 3.11 -4.02
C ALA A 55 -9.54 4.28 -4.94
N GLU A 56 -9.83 5.43 -4.34
CA GLU A 56 -9.92 6.69 -5.06
C GLU A 56 -8.49 7.15 -5.35
N LEU A 57 -8.03 6.94 -6.58
CA LEU A 57 -6.76 7.50 -7.01
C LEU A 57 -6.93 9.01 -7.20
N PRO A 58 -5.96 9.82 -6.76
CA PRO A 58 -5.97 11.23 -7.14
C PRO A 58 -6.05 11.31 -8.66
N SER A 59 -6.88 12.22 -9.19
CA SER A 59 -6.88 12.48 -10.61
C SER A 59 -5.43 12.77 -11.02
N SER A 60 -4.97 12.12 -12.09
CA SER A 60 -3.69 12.42 -12.71
C SER A 60 -3.78 13.86 -13.20
N GLY A 61 -3.55 14.82 -12.31
CA GLY A 61 -3.69 16.22 -12.61
C GLY A 61 -2.79 16.50 -13.81
N THR A 62 -3.38 16.96 -14.91
CA THR A 62 -2.61 17.64 -15.95
C THR A 62 -1.80 18.69 -15.23
N SER A 63 -0.48 18.48 -15.17
CA SER A 63 0.46 19.50 -14.75
C SER A 63 0.28 20.64 -15.73
N ALA A 64 -0.59 21.60 -15.38
CA ALA A 64 -0.62 22.87 -16.06
C ALA A 64 0.72 23.52 -15.75
N THR A 65 1.68 23.33 -16.65
CA THR A 65 2.72 24.33 -16.87
C THR A 65 1.97 25.60 -17.25
N CYS A 66 1.59 26.39 -16.25
CA CYS A 66 1.26 27.77 -16.47
C CYS A 66 2.58 28.43 -16.82
N GLY A 67 2.93 28.36 -18.11
CA GLY A 67 3.98 29.15 -18.71
C GLY A 67 3.57 30.61 -18.63
N CYS A 68 3.97 31.25 -17.53
CA CYS A 68 4.18 32.68 -17.52
C CYS A 68 5.63 32.89 -17.96
N GLU A 69 5.83 33.04 -19.27
CA GLU A 69 7.06 33.60 -19.82
C GLU A 69 7.09 35.11 -19.54
N LEU A 70 8.30 35.63 -19.34
CA LEU A 70 8.66 37.04 -19.16
C LEU A 70 8.33 37.89 -20.39
#